data_AF-A0A7V9Q187-F1
#
_entry.id   AF-A0A7V9Q187-F1
#
_cell.length_a   1.000
_cell.length_b   1.000
_cell.length_c   1.000
_cell.angle_alpha   90.00
_cell.angle_beta   90.00
_cell.angle_gamma   90.00
#
_symmetry.space_group_name_H-M   'P 1'
#
loop_
_entity.id
_entity.type
_entity.pdbx_description
1 polymer ?
#
loop_
_entity_poly.entity_id
_entity_poly.type
_entity_poly.pdbx_seq_one_letter_code
_entity_poly.pdbx_strand_id
1 'polypeptide(L)'
;MNRAEGLGRVNAAIALIVGLAAAVSPQRFLGLFGVDRREVTGAAAFGWRLFAARDLVIGFEAHRGDRTALGFFLPVQIADQIVFAHALRTGAVPRYGALMAMGTSGLIIALDLLRRSSE
;
A
#
# COMPACT_ATOMS: atom_id res chain seq x y z
N MET A 1 9.54 12.73 -21.81
CA MET A 1 9.29 12.26 -20.43
C MET A 1 10.06 10.96 -20.26
N ASN A 2 10.97 10.89 -19.29
CA ASN A 2 11.81 9.69 -19.13
C ASN A 2 10.97 8.53 -18.54
N ARG A 3 11.25 7.28 -18.91
CA ARG A 3 10.46 6.10 -18.51
C ARG A 3 10.43 5.94 -16.98
N ALA A 4 11.53 6.28 -16.30
CA ALA A 4 11.65 6.28 -14.85
C ALA A 4 10.74 7.32 -14.17
N GLU A 5 10.63 8.53 -14.73
CA GLU A 5 9.71 9.57 -14.23
C GLU A 5 8.25 9.14 -14.40
N GLY A 6 7.93 8.47 -15.52
CA GLY A 6 6.60 7.91 -15.77
C GLY A 6 6.21 6.87 -14.70
N LEU A 7 7.11 5.94 -14.39
CA LEU A 7 6.87 4.90 -13.37
C LEU A 7 6.73 5.49 -11.96
N GLY A 8 7.56 6.49 -11.60
CA GLY A 8 7.46 7.16 -10.30
C GLY A 8 6.11 7.88 -10.10
N ARG A 9 5.61 8.56 -11.14
CA ARG A 9 4.29 9.21 -11.09
C ARG A 9 3.14 8.21 -10.97
N VAL A 10 3.24 7.06 -11.63
CA VAL A 10 2.24 5.98 -11.51
C VAL A 10 2.22 5.42 -10.09
N ASN A 11 3.37 5.14 -9.48
CA ASN A 11 3.44 4.69 -8.09
C ASN A 11 2.86 5.73 -7.12
N ALA A 12 3.18 7.02 -7.31
CA ALA A 12 2.63 8.10 -6.50
C ALA A 12 1.09 8.20 -6.63
N ALA A 13 0.56 8.09 -7.86
CA ALA A 13 -0.88 8.13 -8.10
C ALA A 13 -1.61 6.93 -7.47
N ILE A 14 -1.04 5.73 -7.57
CA ILE A 14 -1.60 4.52 -6.93
C ILE A 14 -1.62 4.69 -5.41
N ALA A 15 -0.51 5.13 -4.82
CA ALA A 15 -0.42 5.37 -3.38
C ALA A 15 -1.43 6.43 -2.89
N LEU A 16 -1.60 7.52 -3.64
CA LEU A 16 -2.59 8.54 -3.33
C LEU A 16 -4.03 7.99 -3.39
N ILE A 17 -4.39 7.24 -4.44
CA ILE A 17 -5.74 6.67 -4.58
C ILE A 17 -6.02 5.64 -3.47
N VAL A 18 -5.07 4.75 -3.21
CA VAL A 18 -5.18 3.72 -2.15
C VAL A 18 -5.29 4.40 -0.78
N GLY A 19 -4.42 5.39 -0.51
CA GLY A 19 -4.45 6.16 0.72
C GLY A 19 -5.76 6.91 0.92
N LEU A 20 -6.29 7.57 -0.11
CA LEU A 20 -7.57 8.29 -0.01
C LEU A 20 -8.74 7.32 0.22
N ALA A 21 -8.77 6.19 -0.49
CA ALA A 21 -9.82 5.19 -0.36
C ALA A 21 -9.83 4.55 1.04
N ALA A 22 -8.64 4.21 1.56
CA ALA A 22 -8.47 3.66 2.90
C ALA A 22 -8.78 4.69 4.00
N ALA A 23 -8.51 5.98 3.79
CA ALA A 23 -8.81 7.05 4.74
C ALA A 23 -10.31 7.37 4.81
N VAL A 24 -10.97 7.54 3.66
CA VAL A 24 -12.37 8.01 3.58
C VAL A 24 -13.36 6.89 3.90
N SER A 25 -13.04 5.64 3.54
CA SER A 25 -13.97 4.53 3.77
C SER A 25 -13.26 3.21 4.10
N PRO A 26 -12.56 3.13 5.25
CA PRO A 26 -11.77 1.94 5.62
C PRO A 26 -12.61 0.67 5.60
N GLN A 27 -13.86 0.73 6.06
CA GLN A 27 -14.76 -0.44 6.04
C GLN A 27 -15.21 -0.86 4.64
N ARG A 28 -15.39 0.07 3.69
CA ARG A 28 -15.74 -0.28 2.30
C ARG A 28 -14.51 -0.77 1.55
N PHE A 29 -13.38 -0.11 1.79
CA PHE A 29 -12.09 -0.49 1.24
C PHE A 29 -11.71 -1.90 1.68
N LEU A 30 -11.82 -2.21 2.97
CA LEU A 30 -11.63 -3.55 3.54
C LEU A 30 -12.58 -4.60 2.95
N GLY A 31 -13.81 -4.19 2.62
CA GLY A 31 -14.76 -5.04 1.90
C GLY A 31 -14.26 -5.48 0.52
N LEU A 32 -13.45 -4.67 -0.18
CA LEU A 32 -12.81 -5.06 -1.45
C LEU A 32 -11.79 -6.19 -1.25
N PHE A 33 -11.22 -6.30 -0.05
CA PHE A 33 -10.32 -7.37 0.36
C PHE A 33 -11.09 -8.55 0.99
N GLY A 34 -12.42 -8.58 0.92
CA GLY A 34 -13.23 -9.66 1.47
C GLY A 34 -13.25 -9.72 3.00
N VAL A 35 -12.97 -8.60 3.66
CA VAL A 35 -13.14 -8.46 5.12
C VAL A 35 -14.56 -8.00 5.41
N ASP A 36 -15.32 -8.76 6.20
CA ASP A 36 -16.65 -8.32 6.62
C ASP A 36 -16.51 -7.08 7.51
N ARG A 37 -17.34 -6.07 7.26
CA ARG A 37 -17.38 -4.83 8.04
C ARG A 37 -17.62 -5.09 9.53
N ARG A 38 -18.29 -6.20 9.88
CA ARG A 38 -18.55 -6.64 11.25
C ARG A 38 -17.31 -7.23 11.94
N GLU A 39 -16.32 -7.67 11.17
CA GLU A 39 -15.07 -8.26 11.66
C GLU A 39 -13.97 -7.20 11.84
N VAL A 40 -14.19 -5.97 11.36
CA VAL A 40 -13.24 -4.87 11.49
C VAL A 40 -13.26 -4.32 12.92
N THR A 41 -12.28 -4.74 13.72
CA THR A 41 -12.06 -4.19 15.07
C THR A 41 -11.58 -2.74 15.03
N GLY A 42 -11.71 -2.01 16.15
CA GLY A 42 -11.20 -0.64 16.26
C GLY A 42 -9.69 -0.53 16.02
N ALA A 43 -8.92 -1.54 16.45
CA ALA A 43 -7.49 -1.62 16.20
C ALA A 43 -7.17 -1.83 14.71
N ALA A 44 -7.92 -2.69 14.02
CA ALA A 44 -7.78 -2.89 12.58
C ALA A 44 -8.11 -1.60 11.80
N ALA A 45 -9.21 -0.92 12.17
CA ALA A 45 -9.57 0.35 11.55
C ALA A 45 -8.51 1.45 11.77
N PHE A 46 -7.89 1.50 12.96
CA PHE A 46 -6.81 2.43 13.25
C PHE A 46 -5.53 2.11 12.46
N GLY A 47 -5.14 0.83 12.39
CA GLY A 47 -4.00 0.38 11.59
C GLY A 47 -4.15 0.74 10.10
N TRP A 48 -5.35 0.58 9.55
CA TRP A 48 -5.64 0.97 8.17
C TRP A 48 -5.61 2.49 7.94
N ARG A 49 -6.03 3.29 8.92
CA ARG A 49 -5.90 4.76 8.83
C ARG A 49 -4.43 5.21 8.88
N LEU A 50 -3.59 4.54 9.67
CA LEU A 50 -2.15 4.75 9.70
C LEU A 50 -1.49 4.40 8.36
N PHE A 51 -1.87 3.24 7.80
CA PHE A 51 -1.46 2.82 6.46
C PHE A 51 -1.86 3.87 5.41
N ALA A 52 -3.11 4.33 5.45
CA ALA A 52 -3.63 5.35 4.56
C ALA A 52 -2.87 6.68 4.66
N ALA A 53 -2.62 7.16 5.88
CA ALA A 53 -1.88 8.39 6.12
C ALA A 53 -0.44 8.29 5.60
N ARG A 54 0.22 7.16 5.85
CA ARG A 54 1.56 6.88 5.35
C ARG A 54 1.61 6.89 3.82
N ASP A 55 0.70 6.20 3.16
CA ASP A 55 0.65 6.13 1.69
C ASP A 55 0.31 7.49 1.07
N LEU A 56 -0.53 8.29 1.72
CA LEU A 56 -0.80 9.68 1.31
C LEU A 56 0.45 10.56 1.42
N VAL A 57 1.19 10.48 2.54
CA VAL A 57 2.41 11.27 2.73
C VAL A 57 3.48 10.87 1.71
N ILE A 58 3.76 9.56 1.58
CA ILE A 58 4.76 9.07 0.63
C ILE A 58 4.34 9.39 -0.81
N GLY A 59 3.07 9.17 -1.16
CA GLY A 59 2.55 9.48 -2.50
C GLY A 59 2.57 10.97 -2.83
N PHE A 60 2.26 11.83 -1.86
CA PHE A 60 2.31 13.29 -2.03
C PHE A 60 3.74 13.79 -2.23
N GLU A 61 4.69 13.39 -1.38
CA GLU A 61 6.09 13.80 -1.51
C GLU A 61 6.74 13.24 -2.79
N ALA A 62 6.42 12.00 -3.16
CA ALA A 62 6.82 11.43 -4.46
C ALA A 62 6.23 12.22 -5.65
N HIS A 63 4.98 12.69 -5.53
CA HIS A 63 4.37 13.55 -6.56
C HIS A 63 5.06 14.91 -6.67
N ARG A 64 5.56 15.47 -5.57
CA ARG A 64 6.37 16.71 -5.54
C ARG A 64 7.79 16.52 -6.06
N GLY A 65 8.20 15.29 -6.37
CA GLY A 65 9.52 14.98 -6.92
C GLY A 65 10.60 14.76 -5.87
N ASP A 66 10.26 14.60 -4.59
CA ASP A 66 11.24 14.27 -3.55
C ASP A 66 11.70 12.81 -3.69
N ARG A 67 12.96 12.63 -4.10
CA ARG A 67 13.59 11.32 -4.25
C ARG A 67 13.77 10.59 -2.92
N THR A 68 13.78 11.32 -1.81
CA THR A 68 13.89 10.75 -0.47
C THR A 68 12.62 9.98 -0.11
N ALA A 69 11.44 10.52 -0.46
CA ALA A 69 10.16 9.85 -0.30
C ALA A 69 10.05 8.57 -1.15
N LEU A 70 10.58 8.60 -2.38
CA LEU A 70 10.67 7.39 -3.23
C LEU A 70 11.55 6.29 -2.60
N GLY A 71 12.56 6.68 -1.82
CA GLY A 71 13.41 5.76 -1.07
C GLY A 71 12.66 4.93 -0.02
N PHE A 72 11.57 5.46 0.53
CA PHE A 72 10.78 4.80 1.58
C PHE A 72 9.75 3.79 1.07
N PHE A 73 9.36 3.84 -0.22
CA PHE A 73 8.37 2.92 -0.79
C PHE A 73 8.77 1.45 -0.57
N LEU A 74 10.00 1.09 -0.93
CA LEU A 74 10.46 -0.30 -0.88
C LEU A 74 10.48 -0.89 0.54
N PRO A 75 11.14 -0.28 1.56
CA PRO A 75 11.15 -0.82 2.91
C PRO A 75 9.75 -0.89 3.53
N VAL A 76 8.89 0.09 3.24
CA VAL A 76 7.50 0.09 3.69
C VAL A 76 6.73 -1.09 3.13
N GLN A 77 6.83 -1.34 1.82
CA GLN A 77 6.13 -2.46 1.19
C GLN A 77 6.67 -3.82 1.63
N ILE A 78 7.96 -3.93 1.92
CA ILE A 78 8.54 -5.16 2.52
C ILE A 78 7.95 -5.40 3.92
N ALA A 79 7.82 -4.36 4.74
CA ALA A 79 7.20 -4.50 6.06
C ALA A 79 5.73 -4.94 5.93
N ASP A 80 4.98 -4.36 4.99
CA ASP A 80 3.60 -4.75 4.71
C ASP A 80 3.50 -6.21 4.29
N GLN A 81 4.41 -6.70 3.44
CA GLN A 81 4.48 -8.12 3.08
C GLN A 81 4.66 -9.02 4.29
N ILE A 82 5.56 -8.66 5.22
CA ILE A 82 5.80 -9.45 6.43
C ILE A 82 4.54 -9.48 7.29
N VAL A 83 3.87 -8.34 7.46
CA VAL A 83 2.63 -8.23 8.24
C VAL A 83 1.52 -9.06 7.63
N PHE A 84 1.29 -8.97 6.31
CA PHE A 84 0.22 -9.73 5.66
C PHE A 84 0.54 -11.22 5.54
N ALA A 85 1.81 -11.61 5.36
CA ALA A 85 2.23 -13.01 5.41
C ALA A 85 2.03 -13.61 6.81
N HIS A 86 2.33 -12.84 7.87
CA HIS A 86 2.04 -13.23 9.24
C HIS A 86 0.53 -13.39 9.45
N ALA A 87 -0.27 -12.40 9.05
CA ALA A 87 -1.72 -12.44 9.17
C ALA A 87 -2.36 -13.62 8.40
N LEU A 88 -1.83 -13.94 7.22
CA LEU A 88 -2.21 -15.11 6.43
C LEU A 88 -1.91 -16.42 7.17
N ARG A 89 -0.74 -16.52 7.81
CA ARG A 89 -0.32 -17.71 8.56
C ARG A 89 -1.10 -17.92 9.84
N THR A 90 -1.44 -16.85 10.56
CA THR A 90 -2.15 -16.92 11.84
C THR A 90 -3.67 -16.89 11.69
N GLY A 91 -4.18 -16.64 10.48
CA GLY A 91 -5.61 -16.47 10.26
C GLY A 91 -6.17 -15.19 10.91
N ALA A 92 -5.32 -14.19 11.17
CA ALA A 92 -5.74 -12.94 11.80
C ALA A 92 -6.65 -12.08 10.91
N VAL A 93 -6.66 -12.35 9.59
CA VAL A 93 -7.58 -11.75 8.61
C VAL A 93 -8.04 -12.82 7.61
N PRO A 94 -9.17 -12.61 6.90
CA PRO A 94 -9.59 -13.49 5.82
C PRO A 94 -8.49 -13.75 4.80
N ARG A 95 -8.34 -15.03 4.41
CA ARG A 95 -7.28 -15.51 3.52
C ARG A 95 -7.21 -14.71 2.21
N TYR A 96 -8.37 -14.46 1.60
CA TYR A 96 -8.46 -13.69 0.36
C TYR A 96 -7.93 -12.26 0.53
N GLY A 97 -8.25 -11.62 1.66
CA GLY A 97 -7.79 -10.26 1.94
C GLY A 97 -6.29 -10.16 2.16
N ALA A 98 -5.71 -11.10 2.90
CA ALA A 98 -4.25 -11.17 3.05
C ALA A 98 -3.57 -11.36 1.69
N LEU A 99 -4.08 -12.27 0.84
CA LEU A 99 -3.52 -12.53 -0.49
C LEU A 99 -3.62 -11.31 -1.42
N MET A 100 -4.75 -10.60 -1.42
CA MET A 100 -4.95 -9.39 -2.22
C MET A 100 -4.02 -8.25 -1.76
N ALA A 101 -3.85 -8.07 -0.45
CA ALA A 101 -2.94 -7.09 0.10
C ALA A 101 -1.47 -7.42 -0.23
N MET A 102 -1.07 -8.69 -0.07
CA MET A 102 0.26 -9.18 -0.49
C MET A 102 0.47 -9.01 -2.00
N GLY A 103 -0.52 -9.33 -2.84
CA GLY A 103 -0.41 -9.16 -4.29
C GLY A 103 -0.21 -7.70 -4.69
N THR A 104 -0.97 -6.79 -4.08
CA THR A 104 -0.88 -5.35 -4.31
C THR A 104 0.50 -4.81 -3.89
N SER A 105 0.95 -5.16 -2.69
CA SER A 105 2.26 -4.77 -2.18
C SER A 105 3.40 -5.32 -3.06
N GLY A 106 3.29 -6.58 -3.49
CA GLY A 106 4.26 -7.24 -4.37
C GLY A 106 4.36 -6.58 -5.75
N LEU A 107 3.24 -6.13 -6.31
CA LEU A 107 3.22 -5.36 -7.56
C LEU A 107 3.94 -4.01 -7.40
N ILE A 108 3.70 -3.30 -6.30
CA ILE A 108 4.38 -2.02 -6.02
C ILE A 108 5.89 -2.22 -5.89
N ILE A 109 6.33 -3.28 -5.20
CA ILE A 109 7.74 -3.66 -5.10
C ILE A 109 8.33 -3.91 -6.49
N ALA A 110 7.66 -4.72 -7.33
CA ALA A 110 8.13 -5.03 -8.67
C ALA A 110 8.27 -3.76 -9.54
N LEU A 111 7.29 -2.85 -9.45
CA LEU A 111 7.33 -1.57 -10.16
C LEU A 111 8.47 -0.66 -9.68
N ASP A 112 8.73 -0.60 -8.37
CA ASP A 112 9.86 0.20 -7.85
C ASP A 112 11.22 -0.41 -8.23
N LEU A 113 11.36 -1.74 -8.21
CA LEU A 113 12.58 -2.41 -8.66
C LEU A 113 12.84 -2.17 -10.15
N LEU A 114 11.81 -2.26 -11.01
CA LEU A 114 11.91 -1.96 -12.44
C LEU A 114 12.27 -0.50 -12.71
N ARG A 115 11.77 0.43 -11.89
CA ARG A 115 12.16 1.85 -11.94
C ARG A 115 13.65 2.00 -11.64
N ARG A 116 14.13 1.43 -10.53
CA ARG A 116 15.54 1.52 -10.09
C ARG A 116 16.51 0.86 -11.06
N SER A 117 16.11 -0.22 -11.74
CA SER A 117 16.96 -0.84 -12.77
C SER A 117 17.04 -0.03 -14.08
N SER A 118 16.19 0.99 -14.22
CA SER A 118 16.15 1.88 -15.38
C SER A 118 16.80 3.25 -15.11
N GLU A 119 17.34 3.46 -13.91
CA GLU A 119 18.10 4.64 -13.46
C GLU A 119 19.60 4.36 -13.56
#